data_AF-A0A1Q9P845-F1
#
_entry.id   AF-A0A1Q9P845-F1
#
_cell.length_a   1.000
_cell.length_b   1.000
_cell.length_c   1.000
_cell.angle_alpha   90.00
_cell.angle_beta   90.00
_cell.angle_gamma   90.00
#
_symmetry.space_group_name_H-M   'P 1'
#
loop_
_entity.id
_entity.type
_entity.pdbx_description
1 polymer ?
#
loop_
_entity_poly.entity_id
_entity_poly.type
_entity_poly.pdbx_seq_one_letter_code
_entity_poly.pdbx_strand_id
1 'polypeptide(L)'
;MTALALVGNYALVAVPNLELGSTVLFVTAYIFGAHMAIWSTLIMSLLFGIINPWGAFIPQIWISQVIGWFYIVTVGSIMGRSGSNGKRLEPRKWELAITGAFVTFIFEQVTNLGYSATFGVPFFLSVAAALPFTLIHIVSNAVIFSQVVPMLDSALSRQLKDLIWSTDSEVKVQMLESV
;
A
#
# COMPACT_ATOMS: atom_id res chain seq x y z
N MET A 1 -3.17 11.50 -0.99
CA MET A 1 -2.70 10.15 -0.60
C MET A 1 -1.21 10.10 -0.29
N THR A 2 -0.31 10.59 -1.16
CA THR A 2 1.16 10.56 -0.93
C THR A 2 1.59 11.09 0.43
N ALA A 3 1.14 12.28 0.82
CA ALA A 3 1.46 12.87 2.11
C ALA A 3 0.99 11.99 3.29
N LEU A 4 -0.20 11.37 3.17
CA LEU A 4 -0.73 10.47 4.19
C LEU A 4 0.10 9.19 4.29
N ALA A 5 0.54 8.61 3.16
CA ALA A 5 1.42 7.44 3.17
C ALA A 5 2.79 7.76 3.78
N LEU A 6 3.35 8.94 3.46
CA LEU A 6 4.62 9.40 4.01
C LEU A 6 4.52 9.64 5.52
N VAL A 7 3.50 10.38 5.97
CA VAL A 7 3.25 10.62 7.40
C VAL A 7 2.95 9.30 8.12
N GLY A 8 2.22 8.37 7.51
CA GLY A 8 1.94 7.05 8.07
C GLY A 8 3.21 6.23 8.34
N ASN A 9 4.23 6.35 7.47
CA ASN A 9 5.55 5.75 7.72
C ASN A 9 6.29 6.43 8.88
N TYR A 10 6.26 7.76 8.95
CA TYR A 10 6.95 8.49 10.02
C TYR A 10 6.27 8.38 11.39
N ALA A 11 4.94 8.34 11.43
CA ALA A 11 4.16 8.34 12.66
C ALA A 11 4.50 7.15 13.56
N LEU A 12 4.87 6.03 12.95
CA LEU A 12 5.17 4.78 13.64
C LEU A 12 6.64 4.37 13.51
N VAL A 13 7.50 5.27 13.05
CA VAL A 13 8.92 4.96 12.83
C VAL A 13 9.62 4.47 14.10
N ALA A 14 9.18 4.90 15.28
CA ALA A 14 9.74 4.48 16.56
C ALA A 14 9.20 3.12 17.05
N VAL A 15 8.11 2.61 16.47
CA VAL A 15 7.50 1.33 16.84
C VAL A 15 8.02 0.26 15.89
N PRO A 16 8.74 -0.76 16.39
CA PRO A 16 9.32 -1.80 15.52
C PRO A 16 8.27 -2.46 14.61
N ASN A 17 8.47 -2.31 13.29
CA ASN A 17 7.71 -2.94 12.21
C ASN A 17 6.19 -2.79 12.29
N LEU A 18 5.73 -1.65 12.79
CA LEU A 18 4.34 -1.21 12.66
C LEU A 18 4.30 -0.15 11.55
N GLU A 19 3.76 -0.46 10.38
CA GLU A 19 3.78 0.45 9.22
C GLU A 19 2.37 0.73 8.69
N LEU A 20 1.95 2.01 8.69
CA LEU A 20 0.68 2.42 8.07
C LEU A 20 0.84 2.82 6.60
N GLY A 21 2.05 3.14 6.16
CA GLY A 21 2.33 3.63 4.80
C GLY A 21 1.90 2.66 3.71
N SER A 22 2.34 1.40 3.81
CA SER A 22 1.92 0.29 2.96
C SER A 22 0.39 0.16 2.83
N THR A 23 -0.34 0.31 3.94
CA THR A 23 -1.81 0.24 3.96
C THR A 23 -2.42 1.42 3.21
N VAL A 24 -1.89 2.63 3.37
CA VAL A 24 -2.37 3.82 2.63
C VAL A 24 -2.11 3.67 1.13
N LEU A 25 -0.95 3.14 0.72
CA LEU A 25 -0.67 2.85 -0.69
C LEU A 25 -1.61 1.78 -1.25
N PHE A 26 -1.86 0.71 -0.48
CA PHE A 26 -2.84 -0.31 -0.84
C PHE A 26 -4.22 0.31 -1.06
N VAL A 27 -4.71 1.11 -0.10
CA VAL A 27 -6.02 1.79 -0.21
C VAL A 27 -6.06 2.74 -1.40
N THR A 28 -4.95 3.44 -1.66
CA THR A 28 -4.84 4.33 -2.84
C THR A 28 -5.05 3.54 -4.12
N ALA A 29 -4.42 2.38 -4.25
CA ALA A 29 -4.56 1.50 -5.39
C ALA A 29 -5.97 0.87 -5.47
N TYR A 30 -6.48 0.47 -4.31
CA TYR A 30 -7.79 -0.16 -4.14
C TYR A 30 -8.92 0.78 -4.58
N ILE A 31 -8.85 2.08 -4.26
CA ILE A 31 -9.92 3.07 -4.56
C ILE A 31 -9.69 3.78 -5.90
N PHE A 32 -8.49 4.31 -6.12
CA PHE A 32 -8.19 5.20 -7.25
C PHE A 32 -7.50 4.48 -8.41
N GLY A 33 -7.20 3.19 -8.26
CA GLY A 33 -6.54 2.37 -9.27
C GLY A 33 -5.01 2.51 -9.31
N ALA A 34 -4.40 1.68 -10.16
CA ALA A 34 -2.95 1.52 -10.24
C ALA A 34 -2.22 2.81 -10.60
N HIS A 35 -2.72 3.58 -11.56
CA HIS A 35 -2.03 4.79 -12.06
C HIS A 35 -1.75 5.80 -10.93
N MET A 36 -2.78 6.13 -10.13
CA MET A 36 -2.62 7.05 -9.00
C MET A 36 -1.69 6.49 -7.92
N ALA A 37 -1.80 5.19 -7.64
CA ALA A 37 -1.01 4.54 -6.61
C ALA A 37 0.48 4.40 -6.99
N ILE A 38 0.80 4.19 -8.27
CA ILE A 38 2.20 4.13 -8.75
C ILE A 38 2.88 5.47 -8.50
N TRP A 39 2.28 6.58 -8.93
CA TRP A 39 2.84 7.91 -8.70
C TRP A 39 2.94 8.24 -7.21
N SER A 40 1.92 7.87 -6.44
CA SER A 40 1.94 8.08 -4.99
C SER A 40 3.08 7.31 -4.31
N THR A 41 3.33 6.08 -4.73
CA THR A 41 4.41 5.22 -4.22
C THR A 41 5.77 5.77 -4.60
N LEU A 42 5.97 6.19 -5.85
CA LEU A 42 7.25 6.76 -6.30
C LEU A 42 7.61 8.03 -5.55
N ILE A 43 6.66 8.97 -5.41
CA ILE A 43 6.92 10.23 -4.70
C ILE A 43 7.16 9.96 -3.21
N MET A 44 6.34 9.11 -2.57
CA MET A 44 6.50 8.77 -1.16
C MET A 44 7.85 8.08 -0.91
N SER A 45 8.19 7.06 -1.71
CA SER A 45 9.42 6.28 -1.55
C SER A 45 10.67 7.13 -1.76
N LEU A 46 10.67 8.06 -2.73
CA LEU A 46 11.80 8.95 -2.95
C LEU A 46 12.00 9.89 -1.76
N LEU A 47 10.92 10.51 -1.26
CA LEU A 47 10.99 11.40 -0.11
C LEU A 47 11.41 10.66 1.17
N PHE A 48 10.86 9.46 1.40
CA PHE A 48 11.23 8.63 2.54
C PHE A 48 12.68 8.14 2.44
N GLY A 49 13.15 7.82 1.23
CA GLY A 49 14.54 7.43 1.00
C GLY A 49 15.53 8.56 1.26
N ILE A 50 15.21 9.79 0.83
CA ILE A 50 16.07 10.97 1.04
C ILE A 50 16.06 11.40 2.51
N ILE A 51 14.90 11.38 3.16
CA ILE A 51 14.71 11.81 4.56
C ILE A 51 14.54 10.58 5.45
N ASN A 52 15.46 9.62 5.30
CA ASN A 52 15.35 8.34 6.00
C ASN A 52 15.86 8.47 7.45
N PRO A 53 15.02 8.21 8.47
CA PRO A 53 15.44 8.27 9.88
C PRO A 53 16.44 7.17 10.24
N TRP A 54 16.56 6.11 9.42
CA TRP A 54 17.42 4.97 9.67
C TRP A 54 18.83 5.08 9.06
N GLY A 55 19.13 6.17 8.34
CA GLY A 55 20.47 6.43 7.83
C GLY A 55 20.51 6.89 6.38
N ALA A 56 21.67 6.72 5.75
CA ALA A 56 21.92 7.21 4.40
C ALA A 56 21.06 6.50 3.34
N PHE A 57 20.80 7.22 2.25
CA PHE A 57 20.14 6.67 1.09
C PHE A 57 21.03 5.62 0.39
N ILE A 58 20.59 4.36 0.41
CA ILE A 58 21.25 3.25 -0.30
C ILE A 58 20.36 2.84 -1.48
N PRO A 59 20.74 3.15 -2.73
CA PRO A 59 19.89 2.94 -3.91
C PRO A 59 19.38 1.50 -4.07
N GLN A 60 20.22 0.50 -3.79
CA GLN A 60 19.88 -0.91 -3.94
C GLN A 60 18.77 -1.34 -2.96
N ILE A 61 18.85 -0.88 -1.71
CA ILE A 61 17.82 -1.12 -0.69
C ILE A 61 16.54 -0.39 -1.08
N TRP A 62 16.65 0.87 -1.48
CA TRP A 62 15.49 1.65 -1.92
C TRP A 62 14.75 0.99 -3.09
N ILE A 63 15.48 0.50 -4.11
CA ILE A 63 14.88 -0.23 -5.24
C ILE A 63 14.10 -1.46 -4.74
N SER A 64 14.67 -2.24 -3.81
CA SER A 64 13.98 -3.41 -3.25
C SER A 64 12.67 -3.03 -2.54
N GLN A 65 12.66 -1.92 -1.78
CA GLN A 65 11.46 -1.40 -1.13
C GLN A 65 10.41 -0.93 -2.16
N VAL A 66 10.83 -0.23 -3.22
CA VAL A 66 9.94 0.20 -4.30
C VAL A 66 9.29 -1.00 -5.00
N ILE A 67 10.04 -2.06 -5.27
CA ILE A 67 9.50 -3.31 -5.84
C ILE A 67 8.46 -3.91 -4.89
N GLY A 68 8.76 -3.98 -3.59
CA GLY A 68 7.83 -4.47 -2.58
C GLY A 68 6.53 -3.64 -2.51
N TRP A 69 6.63 -2.30 -2.50
CA TRP A 69 5.45 -1.44 -2.49
C TRP A 69 4.65 -1.55 -3.80
N PHE A 70 5.29 -1.71 -4.94
CA PHE A 70 4.59 -1.95 -6.20
C PHE A 70 3.84 -3.28 -6.22
N TYR A 71 4.36 -4.31 -5.56
CA TYR A 71 3.61 -5.55 -5.34
C TYR A 71 2.33 -5.28 -4.52
N ILE A 72 2.44 -4.55 -3.41
CA ILE A 72 1.28 -4.16 -2.58
C ILE A 72 0.25 -3.35 -3.39
N VAL A 73 0.71 -2.37 -4.17
CA VAL A 73 -0.14 -1.56 -5.07
C VAL A 73 -0.82 -2.42 -6.12
N THR A 74 -0.13 -3.42 -6.67
CA THR A 74 -0.69 -4.34 -7.66
C THR A 74 -1.83 -5.15 -7.04
N VAL A 75 -1.62 -5.72 -5.85
CA VAL A 75 -2.65 -6.49 -5.13
C VAL A 75 -3.85 -5.60 -4.79
N GLY A 76 -3.60 -4.38 -4.29
CA GLY A 76 -4.68 -3.41 -4.02
C GLY A 76 -5.48 -3.05 -5.27
N SER A 77 -4.80 -2.83 -6.40
CA SER A 77 -5.46 -2.56 -7.68
C SER A 77 -6.32 -3.72 -8.16
N ILE A 78 -5.84 -4.96 -8.01
CA ILE A 78 -6.59 -6.16 -8.41
C ILE A 78 -7.84 -6.31 -7.54
N MET A 79 -7.72 -6.15 -6.23
CA MET A 79 -8.86 -6.23 -5.31
C MET A 79 -9.83 -5.07 -5.49
N GLY A 80 -9.36 -3.92 -5.96
CA GLY A 80 -10.17 -2.71 -6.16
C GLY A 80 -11.02 -2.73 -7.43
N ARG A 81 -10.79 -3.67 -8.35
CA ARG A 81 -11.52 -3.75 -9.61
C ARG A 81 -13.01 -4.05 -9.38
N SER A 82 -13.86 -3.25 -10.01
CA SER A 82 -15.30 -3.52 -10.06
C SER A 82 -15.61 -4.81 -10.82
N GLY A 83 -16.58 -5.57 -10.32
CA GLY A 83 -17.11 -6.74 -11.01
C GLY A 83 -17.90 -6.36 -12.27
N SER A 84 -18.36 -7.36 -13.03
CA SER A 84 -19.08 -7.19 -14.31
C SER A 84 -20.31 -6.27 -14.24
N ASN A 85 -20.86 -6.03 -13.04
CA ASN A 85 -22.02 -5.17 -12.83
C ASN A 85 -21.64 -3.72 -12.43
N GLY A 86 -20.37 -3.32 -12.58
CA GLY A 86 -19.86 -2.00 -12.20
C GLY A 86 -19.73 -1.76 -10.70
N LYS A 87 -20.29 -2.65 -9.86
CA LYS A 87 -20.14 -2.62 -8.40
C LYS A 87 -18.80 -3.22 -7.98
N ARG A 88 -18.12 -2.51 -7.08
CA ARG A 88 -16.89 -2.96 -6.43
C ARG A 88 -17.21 -4.10 -5.46
N LEU A 89 -16.40 -5.16 -5.49
CA LEU A 89 -16.51 -6.24 -4.53
C LEU A 89 -15.88 -5.77 -3.22
N GLU A 90 -16.68 -5.63 -2.17
CA GLU A 90 -16.17 -5.29 -0.84
C GLU A 90 -15.57 -6.53 -0.18
N PRO A 91 -14.26 -6.56 0.07
CA PRO A 91 -13.63 -7.71 0.70
C PRO A 91 -14.02 -7.80 2.17
N ARG A 92 -14.18 -9.02 2.66
CA ARG A 92 -14.44 -9.29 4.09
C ARG A 92 -13.19 -8.97 4.91
N LYS A 93 -13.38 -8.64 6.19
CA LYS A 93 -12.27 -8.32 7.11
C LYS A 93 -11.18 -9.41 7.17
N TRP A 94 -11.58 -10.68 7.11
CA TRP A 94 -10.62 -11.79 7.13
C TRP A 94 -9.83 -11.93 5.82
N GLU A 95 -10.44 -11.59 4.67
CA GLU A 95 -9.74 -11.57 3.37
C GLU A 95 -8.66 -10.48 3.40
N LEU A 96 -9.00 -9.30 3.93
CA LEU A 96 -8.05 -8.22 4.12
C LEU A 96 -6.94 -8.59 5.12
N ALA A 97 -7.25 -9.34 6.18
CA ALA A 97 -6.24 -9.83 7.12
C ALA A 97 -5.23 -10.76 6.44
N ILE A 98 -5.72 -11.72 5.66
CA ILE A 98 -4.88 -12.66 4.89
C ILE A 98 -4.07 -11.89 3.84
N THR A 99 -4.69 -10.96 3.13
CA THR A 99 -3.99 -10.11 2.17
C THR A 99 -2.88 -9.33 2.85
N GLY A 100 -3.14 -8.65 3.96
CA GLY A 100 -2.15 -7.88 4.72
C GLY A 100 -0.96 -8.74 5.17
N ALA A 101 -1.23 -9.93 5.71
CA ALA A 101 -0.19 -10.89 6.08
C ALA A 101 0.65 -11.32 4.87
N PHE A 102 -0.01 -11.70 3.77
CA PHE A 102 0.66 -12.25 2.59
C PHE A 102 1.48 -11.20 1.85
N VAL A 103 0.95 -9.99 1.66
CA VAL A 103 1.71 -8.93 1.00
C VAL A 103 2.91 -8.48 1.80
N THR A 104 2.79 -8.50 3.13
CA THR A 104 3.89 -8.19 4.04
C THR A 104 4.96 -9.27 3.99
N PHE A 105 4.56 -10.55 3.99
CA PHE A 105 5.49 -11.65 3.82
C PHE A 105 6.32 -11.52 2.53
N ILE A 106 5.68 -11.26 1.38
CA ILE A 106 6.40 -11.09 0.12
C ILE A 106 7.29 -9.84 0.15
N PHE A 107 6.80 -8.72 0.69
CA PHE A 107 7.58 -7.49 0.86
C PHE A 107 8.89 -7.76 1.61
N GLU A 108 8.81 -8.48 2.73
CA GLU A 108 9.96 -8.84 3.57
C GLU A 108 10.96 -9.72 2.83
N GLN A 109 10.51 -10.66 1.99
CA GLN A 109 11.43 -11.47 1.18
C GLN A 109 12.18 -10.63 0.14
N VAL A 110 11.48 -9.67 -0.47
CA VAL A 110 12.08 -8.74 -1.45
C VAL A 110 13.11 -7.82 -0.78
N THR A 111 12.79 -7.26 0.39
CA THR A 111 13.72 -6.38 1.12
C THR A 111 14.91 -7.14 1.70
N ASN A 112 14.71 -8.36 2.21
CA ASN A 112 15.81 -9.23 2.66
C ASN A 112 16.73 -9.66 1.53
N LEU A 113 16.18 -9.85 0.31
CA LEU A 113 16.99 -10.09 -0.89
C LEU A 113 17.78 -8.83 -1.27
N GLY A 114 17.16 -7.65 -1.22
CA GLY A 114 17.84 -6.37 -1.43
C GLY A 114 18.99 -6.17 -0.44
N TYR A 115 18.76 -6.46 0.84
CA TYR A 115 19.78 -6.41 1.89
C TYR A 115 20.92 -7.40 1.62
N SER A 116 20.59 -8.66 1.35
CA SER A 116 21.55 -9.72 1.02
C SER A 116 22.45 -9.33 -0.15
N ALA A 117 21.87 -8.82 -1.24
CA ALA A 117 22.61 -8.38 -2.42
C ALA A 117 23.47 -7.13 -2.15
N THR A 118 23.00 -6.21 -1.33
CA THR A 118 23.71 -4.95 -1.02
C THR A 118 24.94 -5.19 -0.16
N PHE A 119 24.83 -6.05 0.86
CA PHE A 119 25.88 -6.25 1.86
C PHE A 119 26.66 -7.56 1.70
N GLY A 120 26.34 -8.37 0.68
CA GLY A 120 27.00 -9.66 0.45
C GLY A 120 26.73 -10.70 1.53
N VAL A 121 25.64 -10.53 2.30
CA VAL A 121 25.24 -11.48 3.35
C VAL A 121 24.43 -12.61 2.70
N PRO A 122 24.66 -13.89 3.04
CA PRO A 122 23.85 -14.98 2.51
C PRO A 122 22.35 -14.78 2.80
N PHE A 123 21.49 -14.95 1.79
CA PHE A 123 20.05 -14.67 1.90
C PHE A 123 19.37 -15.42 3.05
N PHE A 124 19.73 -16.68 3.28
CA PHE A 124 19.16 -17.44 4.40
C PHE A 124 19.51 -16.80 5.76
N LEU A 125 20.70 -16.22 5.90
CA LEU A 125 21.13 -15.56 7.11
C LEU A 125 20.42 -14.21 7.32
N SER A 126 20.19 -13.44 6.25
CA SER A 126 19.41 -12.20 6.34
C SER A 126 17.97 -12.47 6.77
N VAL A 127 17.33 -13.48 6.16
CA VAL A 127 15.98 -13.92 6.56
C VAL A 127 15.96 -14.41 8.01
N ALA A 128 16.91 -15.27 8.41
CA ALA A 128 16.96 -15.80 9.77
C ALA A 128 17.12 -14.70 10.82
N ALA A 129 17.94 -13.69 10.55
CA ALA A 129 18.12 -12.53 11.42
C ALA A 129 16.86 -11.63 11.46
N ALA A 130 16.12 -11.54 10.36
CA ALA A 130 14.90 -10.74 10.26
C ALA A 130 13.67 -11.43 10.87
N LEU A 131 13.69 -12.75 11.14
CA LEU A 131 12.50 -13.51 11.55
C LEU A 131 11.66 -12.88 12.68
N PRO A 132 12.23 -12.42 13.82
CA PRO A 132 11.44 -11.81 14.88
C PRO A 132 10.70 -10.56 14.41
N PHE A 133 11.36 -9.77 13.57
CA PHE A 133 10.86 -8.53 13.00
C PHE A 133 9.76 -8.79 11.97
N THR A 134 10.00 -9.74 11.08
CA THR A 134 9.05 -10.18 10.05
C THR A 134 7.76 -10.73 10.68
N LEU A 135 7.85 -11.52 11.76
CA LEU A 135 6.67 -12.05 12.44
C LEU A 135 5.79 -10.93 13.03
N ILE A 136 6.40 -9.95 13.70
CA ILE A 136 5.69 -8.79 14.22
C ILE A 136 5.02 -8.03 13.07
N HIS A 137 5.74 -7.81 11.96
CA HIS A 137 5.20 -7.06 10.83
C HIS A 137 4.00 -7.76 10.19
N ILE A 138 4.10 -9.08 9.96
CA ILE A 138 3.02 -9.88 9.38
C ILE A 138 1.77 -9.83 10.25
N VAL A 139 1.91 -10.06 11.56
CA VAL A 139 0.76 -10.05 12.49
C VAL A 139 0.15 -8.65 12.58
N SER A 140 0.98 -7.62 12.71
CA SER A 140 0.54 -6.23 12.74
C SER A 140 -0.20 -5.84 11.47
N ASN A 141 0.32 -6.17 10.29
CA ASN A 141 -0.30 -5.82 9.02
C ASN A 141 -1.56 -6.64 8.73
N ALA A 142 -1.66 -7.88 9.22
CA ALA A 142 -2.93 -8.61 9.19
C ALA A 142 -4.03 -7.85 9.94
N VAL A 143 -3.71 -7.34 11.14
CA VAL A 143 -4.65 -6.54 11.94
C VAL A 143 -4.94 -5.20 11.26
N ILE A 144 -3.90 -4.45 10.87
CA ILE A 144 -4.03 -3.13 10.25
C ILE A 144 -4.86 -3.22 8.96
N PHE A 145 -4.56 -4.15 8.06
CA PHE A 145 -5.33 -4.28 6.81
C PHE A 145 -6.80 -4.61 7.09
N SER A 146 -7.08 -5.49 8.05
CA SER A 146 -8.47 -5.88 8.38
C SER A 146 -9.32 -4.75 8.97
N GLN A 147 -8.70 -3.75 9.62
CA GLN A 147 -9.41 -2.66 10.31
C GLN A 147 -9.30 -1.32 9.57
N VAL A 148 -8.10 -0.97 9.11
CA VAL A 148 -7.78 0.35 8.55
C VAL A 148 -8.22 0.45 7.09
N VAL A 149 -8.14 -0.63 6.29
CA VAL A 149 -8.61 -0.58 4.89
C VAL A 149 -10.11 -0.25 4.82
N PRO A 150 -11.03 -0.95 5.53
CA PRO A 150 -12.45 -0.61 5.50
C PRO A 150 -12.74 0.79 6.08
N MET A 151 -11.99 1.19 7.11
CA MET A 151 -12.13 2.50 7.72
C MET A 151 -11.76 3.62 6.74
N LEU A 152 -10.62 3.52 6.06
CA LEU A 152 -10.20 4.50 5.06
C LEU A 152 -11.11 4.48 3.84
N ASP A 153 -11.55 3.30 3.40
CA ASP A 153 -12.46 3.16 2.25
C ASP A 153 -13.80 3.85 2.50
N SER A 154 -14.41 3.62 3.65
CA SER A 154 -15.66 4.27 4.04
C SER A 154 -15.51 5.78 4.26
N ALA A 155 -14.42 6.22 4.89
CA ALA A 155 -14.14 7.65 5.12
C ALA A 155 -13.95 8.40 3.79
N LEU A 156 -13.14 7.85 2.87
CA LEU A 156 -12.88 8.44 1.56
C LEU A 156 -14.12 8.42 0.68
N SER A 157 -14.85 7.29 0.63
CA SER A 157 -16.09 7.19 -0.16
C SER A 157 -17.15 8.17 0.31
N ARG A 158 -17.21 8.47 1.62
CA ARG A 158 -18.15 9.47 2.17
C ARG A 158 -17.74 10.90 1.82
N GLN A 159 -16.44 11.21 1.85
CA GLN A 159 -15.95 12.56 1.58
C GLN A 159 -15.91 12.89 0.08
N LEU A 160 -15.67 11.88 -0.77
CA LEU A 160 -15.46 12.05 -2.21
C LEU A 160 -16.69 11.65 -3.03
N LYS A 161 -17.82 11.34 -2.38
CA LYS A 161 -19.06 10.89 -3.02
C LYS A 161 -19.50 11.83 -4.14
N ASP A 162 -19.44 13.13 -3.89
CA ASP A 162 -19.90 14.17 -4.82
C ASP A 162 -18.82 14.57 -5.84
N LEU A 163 -17.57 14.17 -5.65
CA LEU A 163 -16.45 14.55 -6.54
C LEU A 163 -16.12 13.45 -7.56
N ILE A 164 -16.24 12.18 -7.16
CA ILE A 164 -15.87 11.03 -7.99
C ILE A 164 -17.08 10.50 -8.78
N TRP A 165 -18.29 10.61 -8.23
CA TRP A 165 -19.48 9.92 -8.78
C TRP A 165 -20.52 10.86 -9.41
N SER A 166 -20.37 12.18 -9.30
CA SER A 166 -21.28 13.16 -9.92
C SER A 166 -20.97 13.44 -11.38
N THR A 167 -19.70 13.40 -11.78
CA THR A 167 -19.24 13.76 -13.14
C THR A 167 -19.81 12.83 -14.20
N ASP A 168 -19.96 11.53 -13.90
CA ASP A 168 -20.58 10.56 -14.82
C ASP A 168 -22.09 10.76 -14.96
N SER A 169 -22.76 11.32 -13.95
CA SER A 169 -24.20 11.58 -14.02
C SER A 169 -24.54 12.86 -14.77
N GLU A 170 -23.79 13.95 -14.60
CA GLU A 170 -24.05 15.22 -15.29
C GLU A 170 -23.77 15.12 -16.79
N VAL A 171 -22.70 14.43 -17.21
CA VAL A 171 -22.38 14.21 -18.63
C VAL A 171 -23.47 13.38 -19.32
N LYS A 172 -24.02 12.38 -18.63
CA LYS A 172 -25.11 11.54 -19.19
C LYS A 172 -26.43 12.30 -19.31
N VAL A 173 -26.74 13.17 -18.35
CA VAL A 173 -27.96 14.01 -18.38
C VAL A 173 -27.85 15.06 -19.48
N GLN A 174 -26.71 15.75 -19.61
CA GLN A 174 -26.50 16.73 -20.69
C GLN A 174 -26.58 16.12 -22.10
N MET A 175 -26.12 14.87 -22.30
CA MET A 175 -26.26 14.18 -23.59
C MET A 175 -27.69 13.70 -23.88
N LEU A 176 -28.52 13.50 -22.87
CA LEU A 176 -29.94 13.13 -23.05
C LEU A 176 -30.83 14.36 -23.26
N GLU A 177 -30.44 15.52 -22.74
CA GLU A 177 -31.15 16.79 -22.95
C GLU A 177 -30.80 17.48 -24.28
N SER A 178 -29.77 17.01 -24.99
CA SER A 178 -29.34 17.54 -26.29
C SER A 178 -29.84 16.75 -27.52
N VAL A 179 -30.82 15.86 -27.35
CA VAL A 179 -31.48 15.06 -28.40
C VAL A 179 -32.96 15.41 -28.47
#